data_AF-A0ABD3ZP13-F1
#
_entry.id   AF-A0ABD3ZP13-F1
#
_cell.length_a   1.000
_cell.length_b   1.000
_cell.length_c   1.000
_cell.angle_alpha   90.00
_cell.angle_beta   90.00
_cell.angle_gamma   90.00
#
_symmetry.space_group_name_H-M   'P 1'
#
loop_
_entity.id
_entity.type
_entity.pdbx_description
1 polymer ?
#
loop_
_entity_poly.entity_id
_entity_poly.type
_entity_poly.pdbx_seq_one_letter_code
_entity_poly.pdbx_strand_id
1 'polypeptide(L)'
;MEKEGLLISTRFWANTQADILTGTGLPVSDEEMKTYLAIPDDVEIPQDFQKIYDVYNEYKQLCNWWMKNLFSSVLNMVNDINNIGSLATRTINSDIKLLQIMSNDSNEQGRQEVAKQFQSSCSKLAGMLNQQQQSMKEVQNQLNSLLQGSNDCIGVRQLNNSLEKEVAYLDSQYNDESEMHDSINMFLGLKKLLGIFVEGQDINEKVKFSFDLGPLFGFIVSEILECSDIQSVKQQIDHFLNKLNNIDAQLSLEVKVLGMLHSINIDLVNLIAQAEKSKEFIG
;
A
#
# COMPACT_ATOMS: atom_id res chain seq x y z
N MET A 1 -1.69 -22.53 2.50
CA MET A 1 -0.80 -21.99 3.54
C MET A 1 -0.84 -20.44 3.58
N GLU A 2 -1.91 -19.79 3.10
CA GLU A 2 -1.92 -18.34 2.83
C GLU A 2 -2.56 -17.47 3.94
N LYS A 3 -2.73 -18.02 5.15
CA LYS A 3 -3.35 -17.29 6.28
C LYS A 3 -2.33 -16.71 7.28
N GLU A 4 -1.04 -16.99 7.12
CA GLU A 4 -0.03 -16.50 8.07
C GLU A 4 0.36 -15.06 7.76
N GLY A 5 -0.20 -14.12 8.53
CA GLY A 5 0.44 -12.83 8.83
C GLY A 5 0.40 -11.77 7.73
N LEU A 6 -0.70 -11.61 6.98
CA LEU A 6 -0.88 -10.53 5.98
C LEU A 6 -0.48 -9.15 6.54
N LEU A 7 -0.84 -8.84 7.79
CA LEU A 7 -0.52 -7.57 8.44
C LEU A 7 0.98 -7.36 8.74
N ILE A 8 1.78 -8.43 8.76
CA ILE A 8 3.23 -8.37 8.93
C ILE A 8 3.99 -8.84 7.69
N SER A 9 3.27 -9.09 6.59
CA SER A 9 3.84 -9.52 5.33
C SER A 9 4.53 -8.33 4.65
N THR A 10 5.85 -8.42 4.48
CA THR A 10 6.63 -7.40 3.76
C THR A 10 6.10 -7.20 2.35
N ARG A 11 5.78 -8.29 1.63
CA ARG A 11 5.23 -8.24 0.28
C ARG A 11 3.93 -7.45 0.21
N PHE A 12 3.01 -7.74 1.12
CA PHE A 12 1.72 -7.05 1.20
C PHE A 12 1.92 -5.54 1.33
N TRP A 13 2.66 -5.09 2.33
CA TRP A 13 2.86 -3.65 2.59
C TRP A 13 3.72 -2.96 1.54
N ALA A 14 4.71 -3.65 0.98
CA ALA A 14 5.55 -3.09 -0.08
C ALA A 14 4.72 -2.83 -1.34
N ASN A 15 3.88 -3.77 -1.76
CA ASN A 15 3.02 -3.58 -2.93
C ASN A 15 1.99 -2.46 -2.68
N THR A 16 1.33 -2.42 -1.51
CA THR A 16 0.47 -1.30 -1.13
C THR A 16 1.21 0.04 -1.19
N GLN A 17 2.45 0.08 -0.68
CA GLN A 17 3.24 1.30 -0.66
C GLN A 17 3.63 1.74 -2.07
N ALA A 18 3.83 0.83 -3.02
CA ALA A 18 4.05 1.18 -4.43
C ALA A 18 2.83 1.90 -5.03
N ASP A 19 1.62 1.39 -4.78
CA ASP A 19 0.36 2.03 -5.21
C ASP A 19 0.23 3.44 -4.58
N ILE A 20 0.50 3.55 -3.27
CA ILE A 20 0.47 4.82 -2.53
C ILE A 20 1.50 5.84 -3.08
N LEU A 21 2.71 5.40 -3.39
CA LEU A 21 3.74 6.28 -3.96
C LEU A 21 3.32 6.81 -5.34
N THR A 22 2.68 6.00 -6.17
CA THR A 22 2.09 6.44 -7.43
C THR A 22 1.07 7.55 -7.20
N GLY A 23 0.17 7.37 -6.23
CA GLY A 23 -0.82 8.37 -5.86
C GLY A 23 -0.23 9.70 -5.37
N THR A 24 0.93 9.70 -4.70
CA THR A 24 1.59 10.96 -4.26
C THR A 24 2.09 11.84 -5.42
N GLY A 25 2.33 11.25 -6.60
CA GLY A 25 2.89 11.93 -7.77
C GLY A 25 1.85 12.49 -8.76
N LEU A 26 0.56 12.23 -8.56
CA LEU A 26 -0.47 12.46 -9.58
C LEU A 26 -0.65 13.93 -10.01
N PRO A 27 -0.70 14.27 -11.30
CA PRO A 27 -0.78 15.66 -11.75
C PRO A 27 -2.10 16.35 -11.35
N VAL A 28 -2.05 17.57 -10.82
CA VAL A 28 -3.26 18.35 -10.41
C VAL A 28 -3.48 19.61 -11.25
N SER A 29 -2.80 19.72 -12.38
CA SER A 29 -2.94 20.81 -13.35
C SER A 29 -2.50 20.35 -14.73
N ASP A 30 -2.84 21.14 -15.77
CA ASP A 30 -2.43 20.87 -17.15
C ASP A 30 -0.90 20.81 -17.29
N GLU A 31 -0.16 21.72 -16.63
CA GLU A 31 1.31 21.76 -16.65
C GLU A 31 1.92 20.52 -16.00
N GLU A 32 1.40 20.12 -14.83
CA GLU A 32 1.81 18.89 -14.17
C GLU A 32 1.49 17.67 -15.03
N MET A 33 0.31 17.63 -15.67
CA MET A 33 -0.13 16.52 -16.52
C MET A 33 0.79 16.34 -17.72
N LYS A 34 1.13 17.44 -18.42
CA LYS A 34 2.05 17.41 -19.55
C LYS A 34 3.42 16.90 -19.12
N THR A 35 3.92 17.38 -17.99
CA THR A 35 5.22 16.96 -17.44
C THR A 35 5.20 15.48 -17.06
N TYR A 36 4.16 15.04 -16.33
CA TYR A 36 4.04 13.69 -15.81
C TYR A 36 3.90 12.64 -16.92
N LEU A 37 3.14 12.94 -17.98
CA LEU A 37 2.90 12.02 -19.10
C LEU A 37 3.83 12.24 -20.31
N ALA A 38 4.79 13.16 -20.19
CA ALA A 38 5.68 13.59 -21.27
C ALA A 38 4.90 13.94 -22.56
N ILE A 39 3.92 14.85 -22.42
CA ILE A 39 3.11 15.36 -23.51
C ILE A 39 3.78 16.61 -24.09
N PRO A 40 3.89 16.75 -25.42
CA PRO A 40 4.41 17.97 -26.04
C PRO A 40 3.63 19.23 -25.67
N ASP A 41 4.32 20.37 -25.55
CA ASP A 41 3.73 21.63 -25.10
C ASP A 41 2.63 22.16 -26.04
N ASP A 42 2.70 21.84 -27.33
CA ASP A 42 1.78 22.27 -28.38
C ASP A 42 0.47 21.45 -28.43
N VAL A 43 0.38 20.34 -27.71
CA VAL A 43 -0.86 19.56 -27.59
C VAL A 43 -1.77 20.21 -26.54
N GLU A 44 -3.03 20.46 -26.90
CA GLU A 44 -4.02 21.03 -25.99
C GLU A 44 -4.66 19.93 -25.12
N ILE A 45 -4.75 20.17 -23.81
CA ILE A 45 -5.45 19.25 -22.91
C ILE A 45 -6.94 19.55 -22.99
N PRO A 46 -7.79 18.57 -23.36
CA PRO A 46 -9.23 18.76 -23.35
C PRO A 46 -9.74 19.22 -21.98
N GLN A 47 -10.64 20.20 -21.98
CA GLN A 47 -11.16 20.80 -20.74
C GLN A 47 -11.79 19.76 -19.80
N ASP A 48 -12.38 18.70 -20.36
CA ASP A 48 -12.99 17.63 -19.58
C ASP A 48 -12.00 16.86 -18.70
N PHE A 49 -10.72 16.78 -19.08
CA PHE A 49 -9.70 16.14 -18.24
C PHE A 49 -9.42 16.94 -16.96
N GLN A 50 -9.73 18.23 -16.91
CA GLN A 50 -9.53 19.04 -15.70
C GLN A 50 -10.41 18.55 -14.53
N LYS A 51 -11.49 17.82 -14.80
CA LYS A 51 -12.38 17.23 -13.77
C LYS A 51 -11.66 16.21 -12.88
N ILE A 52 -10.58 15.60 -13.37
CA ILE A 52 -9.83 14.58 -12.60
C ILE A 52 -8.85 15.21 -11.61
N TYR A 53 -8.51 16.50 -11.74
CA TYR A 53 -7.50 17.15 -10.89
C TYR A 53 -7.92 17.23 -9.43
N ASP A 54 -9.19 17.53 -9.16
CA ASP A 54 -9.71 17.54 -7.80
C ASP A 54 -9.64 16.14 -7.17
N VAL A 55 -10.02 15.11 -7.93
CA VAL A 55 -9.96 13.70 -7.49
C VAL A 55 -8.51 13.27 -7.24
N TYR A 56 -7.57 13.65 -8.10
CA TYR A 56 -6.14 13.35 -7.92
C TYR A 56 -5.54 14.10 -6.74
N ASN A 57 -5.96 15.35 -6.50
CA ASN A 57 -5.53 16.10 -5.33
C ASN A 57 -6.03 15.46 -4.03
N GLU A 58 -7.30 15.02 -3.98
CA GLU A 58 -7.85 14.26 -2.86
C GLU A 58 -7.09 12.94 -2.66
N TYR A 59 -6.75 12.23 -3.74
CA TYR A 59 -5.99 10.99 -3.66
C TYR A 59 -4.56 11.21 -3.16
N LYS A 60 -3.87 12.25 -3.64
CA LYS A 60 -2.55 12.69 -3.13
C LYS A 60 -2.59 12.92 -1.62
N GLN A 61 -3.62 13.61 -1.13
CA GLN A 61 -3.80 13.86 0.31
C GLN A 61 -4.01 12.57 1.09
N LEU A 62 -4.83 11.65 0.57
CA LEU A 62 -5.03 10.32 1.16
C LEU A 62 -3.73 9.53 1.23
N CYS A 63 -2.92 9.54 0.17
CA CYS A 63 -1.62 8.85 0.12
C CYS A 63 -0.64 9.41 1.15
N ASN A 64 -0.56 10.74 1.27
CA ASN A 64 0.25 11.41 2.28
C ASN A 64 -0.22 11.07 3.70
N TRP A 65 -1.54 11.05 3.92
CA TRP A 65 -2.13 10.64 5.19
C TRP A 65 -1.81 9.18 5.53
N TRP A 66 -1.88 8.27 4.55
CA TRP A 66 -1.57 6.85 4.72
C TRP A 66 -0.12 6.65 5.19
N MET A 67 0.82 7.31 4.51
CA MET A 67 2.25 7.24 4.83
C MET A 67 2.53 7.76 6.24
N LYS A 68 1.93 8.89 6.61
CA LYS A 68 2.16 9.54 7.90
C LYS A 68 1.53 8.77 9.06
N ASN A 69 0.30 8.30 8.90
CA ASN A 69 -0.50 7.79 10.01
C ASN A 69 -0.54 6.26 10.03
N LEU A 70 -1.09 5.62 8.99
CA LEU A 70 -1.33 4.18 8.98
C LEU A 70 -0.01 3.40 8.91
N PHE A 71 0.86 3.71 7.93
CA PHE A 71 2.11 2.96 7.76
C PHE A 71 3.03 3.10 8.99
N SER A 72 3.17 4.31 9.52
CA SER A 72 3.91 4.56 10.77
C SER A 72 3.35 3.75 11.94
N SER A 73 2.02 3.65 12.08
CA SER A 73 1.39 2.88 13.16
C SER A 73 1.66 1.38 13.04
N VAL A 74 1.63 0.85 11.80
CA VAL A 74 1.98 -0.55 11.53
C VAL A 74 3.44 -0.84 11.87
N LEU A 75 4.37 0.03 11.47
CA LEU A 75 5.79 -0.11 11.81
C LEU A 75 6.01 -0.11 13.33
N ASN A 76 5.34 0.78 14.06
CA ASN A 76 5.40 0.83 15.52
C ASN A 76 4.87 -0.46 16.15
N MET A 77 3.71 -0.95 15.69
CA MET A 77 3.13 -2.20 16.17
C MET A 77 4.04 -3.41 15.89
N VAL A 78 4.68 -3.50 14.73
CA VAL A 78 5.65 -4.56 14.41
C VAL A 78 6.88 -4.49 15.33
N ASN A 79 7.39 -3.28 15.58
CA ASN A 79 8.49 -3.08 16.53
C ASN A 79 8.10 -3.49 17.95
N ASP A 80 6.89 -3.17 18.39
CA ASP A 80 6.36 -3.59 19.70
C ASP A 80 6.30 -5.12 19.81
N ILE A 81 5.78 -5.81 18.79
CA ILE A 81 5.73 -7.28 18.72
C ILE A 81 7.13 -7.88 18.91
N ASN A 82 8.12 -7.38 18.15
CA ASN A 82 9.50 -7.88 18.21
C ASN A 82 10.14 -7.64 19.59
N ASN A 83 9.93 -6.45 20.16
CA ASN A 83 10.46 -6.09 21.47
C ASN A 83 9.84 -6.93 22.58
N ILE A 84 8.52 -7.15 22.55
CA ILE A 84 7.80 -7.96 23.52
C ILE A 84 8.24 -9.42 23.43
N GLY A 85 8.34 -10.00 22.24
CA GLY A 85 8.79 -11.40 22.09
C GLY A 85 10.17 -11.64 22.71
N SER A 86 11.12 -10.73 22.47
CA SER A 86 12.48 -10.80 23.02
C SER A 86 12.50 -10.65 24.56
N LEU A 87 11.76 -9.67 25.09
CA LEU A 87 11.71 -9.39 26.52
C LEU A 87 10.91 -10.45 27.30
N ALA A 88 9.79 -10.91 26.77
CA ALA A 88 8.97 -11.97 27.36
C ALA A 88 9.77 -13.27 27.47
N THR A 89 10.47 -13.66 26.40
CA THR A 89 11.34 -14.84 26.42
C THR A 89 12.40 -14.77 27.52
N ARG A 90 13.08 -13.62 27.67
CA ARG A 90 14.08 -13.44 28.74
C ARG A 90 13.45 -13.51 30.13
N THR A 91 12.29 -12.86 30.30
CA THR A 91 11.59 -12.78 31.58
C THR A 91 11.12 -14.17 32.01
N ILE A 92 10.46 -14.91 31.12
CA ILE A 92 10.01 -16.29 31.37
C ILE A 92 11.19 -17.20 31.73
N ASN A 93 12.30 -17.13 31.00
CA ASN A 93 13.48 -17.95 31.30
C ASN A 93 14.11 -17.62 32.66
N SER A 94 14.07 -16.35 33.09
CA SER A 94 14.49 -15.93 34.42
C SER A 94 13.53 -16.43 35.49
N ASP A 95 12.24 -16.29 35.26
CA ASP A 95 11.18 -16.67 36.19
C ASP A 95 11.12 -18.19 36.42
N ILE A 96 11.39 -19.00 35.40
CA ILE A 96 11.52 -20.46 35.56
C ILE A 96 12.60 -20.80 36.60
N LYS A 97 13.75 -20.11 36.58
CA LYS A 97 14.82 -20.32 37.56
C LYS A 97 14.41 -19.88 38.95
N LEU A 98 13.69 -18.75 39.06
CA LEU A 98 13.13 -18.26 40.31
C LEU A 98 12.16 -19.28 40.93
N LEU A 99 11.24 -19.81 40.14
CA LEU A 99 10.28 -20.83 40.59
C LEU A 99 10.97 -22.14 41.03
N GLN A 100 12.05 -22.54 40.36
CA GLN A 100 12.89 -23.68 40.79
C GLN A 100 13.57 -23.43 42.13
N ILE A 101 14.06 -22.21 42.39
CA ILE A 101 14.62 -21.84 43.70
C ILE A 101 13.54 -21.90 44.78
N MET A 102 12.37 -21.31 44.52
CA MET A 102 11.24 -21.32 45.45
C MET A 102 10.80 -22.73 45.83
N SER A 103 10.77 -23.66 44.86
CA SER A 103 10.39 -25.06 45.10
C SER A 103 11.40 -25.83 45.97
N ASN A 104 12.65 -25.38 46.03
CA ASN A 104 13.73 -26.05 46.76
C ASN A 104 14.10 -25.34 48.08
N ASP A 105 13.55 -24.14 48.33
CA ASP A 105 13.85 -23.35 49.52
C ASP A 105 13.02 -23.82 50.72
N SER A 106 13.69 -24.29 51.77
CA SER A 106 13.06 -24.68 53.04
C SER A 106 12.59 -23.48 53.88
N ASN A 107 13.10 -22.26 53.62
CA ASN A 107 12.76 -21.04 54.35
C ASN A 107 11.53 -20.32 53.77
N GLU A 108 10.52 -20.09 54.61
CA GLU A 108 9.28 -19.39 54.23
C GLU A 108 9.53 -17.94 53.78
N GLN A 109 10.46 -17.22 54.42
CA GLN A 109 10.77 -15.84 54.02
C GLN A 109 11.42 -15.78 52.63
N GLY A 110 12.27 -16.76 52.31
CA GLY A 110 12.89 -16.89 50.98
C GLY A 110 11.84 -17.17 49.90
N ARG A 111 10.88 -18.07 50.17
CA ARG A 111 9.75 -18.34 49.27
C ARG A 111 8.88 -17.09 49.03
N GLN A 112 8.61 -16.29 50.05
CA GLN A 112 7.80 -15.06 49.91
C GLN A 112 8.50 -13.99 49.08
N GLU A 113 9.82 -13.85 49.20
CA GLU A 113 10.59 -12.90 48.38
C GLU A 113 10.59 -13.30 46.90
N VAL A 114 10.80 -14.59 46.62
CA VAL A 114 10.73 -15.10 45.25
C VAL A 114 9.32 -14.95 44.66
N ALA A 115 8.27 -15.19 45.44
CA ALA A 115 6.89 -14.98 45.00
C ALA A 115 6.62 -13.51 44.60
N LYS A 116 7.16 -12.54 45.35
CA LYS A 116 7.05 -11.11 45.00
C LYS A 116 7.79 -10.77 43.71
N GLN A 117 8.99 -11.33 43.51
CA GLN A 117 9.76 -11.10 42.28
C GLN A 117 9.03 -11.68 41.06
N PHE A 118 8.50 -12.90 41.17
CA PHE A 118 7.69 -13.51 40.13
C PHE A 118 6.43 -12.68 39.82
N GLN A 119 5.71 -12.24 40.86
CA GLN A 119 4.54 -11.37 40.68
C GLN A 119 4.91 -10.06 39.95
N SER A 120 6.04 -9.45 40.28
CA SER A 120 6.54 -8.23 39.62
C SER A 120 6.85 -8.48 38.14
N SER A 121 7.51 -9.60 37.81
CA SER A 121 7.73 -10.03 36.43
C SER A 121 6.41 -10.19 35.67
N CYS A 122 5.41 -10.88 36.26
CA CYS A 122 4.10 -11.04 35.64
C CYS A 122 3.39 -9.70 35.40
N SER A 123 3.42 -8.78 36.37
CA SER A 123 2.84 -7.44 36.20
C SER A 123 3.52 -6.64 35.09
N LYS A 124 4.85 -6.77 34.95
CA LYS A 124 5.60 -6.15 33.86
C LYS A 124 5.18 -6.70 32.49
N LEU A 125 5.07 -8.02 32.36
CA LEU A 125 4.61 -8.67 31.13
C LEU A 125 3.17 -8.26 30.77
N ALA A 126 2.27 -8.21 31.76
CA ALA A 126 0.89 -7.75 31.55
C ALA A 126 0.83 -6.29 31.05
N GLY A 127 1.66 -5.40 31.62
CA GLY A 127 1.76 -4.01 31.16
C GLY A 127 2.21 -3.90 29.70
N MET A 128 3.18 -4.72 29.28
CA MET A 128 3.67 -4.76 27.90
C MET A 128 2.61 -5.30 26.92
N LEU A 129 1.87 -6.34 27.29
CA LEU A 129 0.77 -6.86 26.48
C LEU A 129 -0.35 -5.82 26.30
N ASN A 130 -0.65 -5.03 27.34
CA ASN A 130 -1.63 -3.95 27.24
C ASN A 130 -1.18 -2.85 26.26
N GLN A 131 0.11 -2.51 26.23
CA GLN A 131 0.65 -1.57 25.24
C GLN A 131 0.50 -2.12 23.81
N GLN A 132 0.81 -3.41 23.61
CA GLN A 132 0.61 -4.05 22.31
C GLN A 132 -0.84 -4.02 21.84
N GLN A 133 -1.79 -4.26 22.76
CA GLN A 133 -3.21 -4.18 22.47
C GLN A 133 -3.63 -2.76 22.05
N GLN A 134 -3.03 -1.72 22.64
CA GLN A 134 -3.26 -0.34 22.23
C GLN A 134 -2.70 -0.05 20.83
N SER A 135 -1.48 -0.50 20.52
CA SER A 135 -0.88 -0.35 19.20
C SER A 135 -1.71 -1.05 18.11
N MET A 136 -2.26 -2.24 18.38
CA MET A 136 -3.17 -2.92 17.44
C MET A 136 -4.47 -2.14 17.24
N LYS A 137 -5.09 -1.62 18.31
CA LYS A 137 -6.30 -0.79 18.22
C LYS A 137 -6.05 0.49 17.42
N GLU A 138 -4.88 1.08 17.56
CA GLU A 138 -4.51 2.26 16.76
C GLU A 138 -4.49 1.92 15.27
N VAL A 139 -3.81 0.84 14.88
CA VAL A 139 -3.82 0.39 13.47
C VAL A 139 -5.23 0.09 12.99
N GLN A 140 -6.09 -0.52 13.81
CA GLN A 140 -7.49 -0.77 13.48
C GLN A 140 -8.27 0.53 13.21
N ASN A 141 -8.08 1.54 14.05
CA ASN A 141 -8.70 2.86 13.88
C ASN A 141 -8.22 3.52 12.59
N GLN A 142 -6.91 3.48 12.32
CA GLN A 142 -6.34 4.05 11.10
C GLN A 142 -6.86 3.31 9.84
N LEU A 143 -7.02 1.99 9.87
CA LEU A 143 -7.65 1.25 8.77
C LEU A 143 -9.12 1.65 8.56
N ASN A 144 -9.87 1.90 9.63
CA ASN A 144 -11.24 2.40 9.51
C ASN A 144 -11.28 3.82 8.92
N SER A 145 -10.38 4.71 9.34
CA SER A 145 -10.24 6.05 8.78
C SER A 145 -9.81 6.03 7.31
N LEU A 146 -8.94 5.12 6.90
CA LEU A 146 -8.60 4.91 5.50
C LEU A 146 -9.85 4.58 4.67
N LEU A 147 -10.67 3.64 5.14
CA LEU A 147 -11.85 3.15 4.42
C LEU A 147 -13.00 4.16 4.38
N GLN A 148 -13.31 4.78 5.51
CA GLN A 148 -14.52 5.60 5.71
C GLN A 148 -14.25 7.09 5.68
N GLY A 149 -13.00 7.51 5.82
CA GLY A 149 -12.60 8.90 5.97
C GLY A 149 -12.46 9.29 7.44
N SER A 150 -11.87 10.47 7.63
CA SER A 150 -11.74 11.15 8.92
C SER A 150 -11.86 12.67 8.70
N ASN A 151 -11.65 13.46 9.76
CA ASN A 151 -11.58 14.91 9.62
C ASN A 151 -10.40 15.37 8.75
N ASP A 152 -9.35 14.54 8.65
CA ASP A 152 -8.09 14.90 8.00
C ASP A 152 -7.87 14.19 6.66
N CYS A 153 -8.79 13.32 6.24
CA CYS A 153 -8.70 12.60 4.96
C CYS A 153 -10.05 12.13 4.44
N ILE A 154 -10.25 12.18 3.12
CA ILE A 154 -11.35 11.49 2.45
C ILE A 154 -11.20 9.97 2.62
N GLY A 155 -12.30 9.24 2.74
CA GLY A 155 -12.26 7.78 2.75
C GLY A 155 -12.01 7.22 1.35
N VAL A 156 -11.18 6.17 1.24
CA VAL A 156 -10.84 5.53 -0.04
C VAL A 156 -12.08 5.06 -0.79
N ARG A 157 -13.15 4.65 -0.10
CA ARG A 157 -14.42 4.24 -0.74
C ARG A 157 -15.15 5.42 -1.39
N GLN A 158 -15.17 6.57 -0.73
CA GLN A 158 -15.78 7.77 -1.27
C GLN A 158 -14.99 8.27 -2.47
N LEU A 159 -13.66 8.30 -2.35
CA LEU A 159 -12.76 8.68 -3.42
C LEU A 159 -12.91 7.75 -4.64
N ASN A 160 -12.97 6.43 -4.44
CA ASN A 160 -13.21 5.46 -5.50
C ASN A 160 -14.54 5.73 -6.24
N ASN A 161 -15.62 6.01 -5.51
CA ASN A 161 -16.91 6.35 -6.13
C ASN A 161 -16.84 7.66 -6.95
N SER A 162 -16.02 8.64 -6.54
CA SER A 162 -15.79 9.85 -7.32
C SER A 162 -15.00 9.52 -8.59
N LEU A 163 -13.92 8.74 -8.47
CA LEU A 163 -13.09 8.36 -9.60
C LEU A 163 -13.84 7.50 -10.63
N GLU A 164 -14.64 6.52 -10.19
CA GLU A 164 -15.45 5.67 -11.07
C GLU A 164 -16.43 6.48 -11.94
N LYS A 165 -16.96 7.60 -11.41
CA LYS A 165 -17.80 8.50 -12.21
C LYS A 165 -17.01 9.20 -13.30
N GLU A 166 -15.81 9.68 -12.98
CA GLU A 166 -14.93 10.31 -13.96
C GLU A 166 -14.41 9.31 -15.00
N VAL A 167 -14.09 8.08 -14.59
CA VAL A 167 -13.76 6.96 -15.51
C VAL A 167 -14.91 6.72 -16.48
N ALA A 168 -16.13 6.50 -15.97
CA ALA A 168 -17.29 6.22 -16.81
C ALA A 168 -17.62 7.39 -17.75
N TYR A 169 -17.50 8.64 -17.26
CA TYR A 169 -17.70 9.83 -18.08
C TYR A 169 -16.66 9.90 -19.20
N LEU A 170 -15.37 9.86 -18.89
CA LEU A 170 -14.31 10.03 -19.89
C LEU A 170 -14.25 8.84 -20.86
N ASP A 171 -14.51 7.61 -20.41
CA ASP A 171 -14.66 6.47 -21.31
C ASP A 171 -15.78 6.72 -22.33
N SER A 172 -16.94 7.22 -21.90
CA SER A 172 -18.06 7.50 -22.83
C SER A 172 -17.78 8.61 -23.84
N GLN A 173 -16.80 9.48 -23.59
CA GLN A 173 -16.46 10.57 -24.49
C GLN A 173 -15.35 10.19 -25.47
N TYR A 174 -14.40 9.35 -25.04
CA TYR A 174 -13.15 9.12 -25.76
C TYR A 174 -12.94 7.64 -26.15
N ASN A 175 -13.45 6.69 -25.37
CA ASN A 175 -13.13 5.25 -25.50
C ASN A 175 -14.07 4.46 -26.46
N ASP A 176 -14.93 5.16 -27.21
CA ASP A 176 -15.83 4.57 -28.20
C ASP A 176 -15.20 4.42 -29.60
N GLU A 177 -14.03 5.03 -29.84
CA GLU A 177 -13.28 4.89 -31.09
C GLU A 177 -12.43 3.62 -31.12
N SER A 178 -12.42 2.90 -32.25
CA SER A 178 -11.81 1.55 -32.29
C SER A 178 -10.31 1.53 -31.94
N GLU A 179 -9.54 2.54 -32.38
CA GLU A 179 -8.10 2.59 -32.12
C GLU A 179 -7.76 2.97 -30.67
N MET A 180 -8.53 3.89 -30.08
CA MET A 180 -8.40 4.22 -28.67
C MET A 180 -8.80 3.03 -27.80
N HIS A 181 -9.94 2.42 -28.11
CA HIS A 181 -10.46 1.25 -27.41
C HIS A 181 -9.46 0.09 -27.39
N ASP A 182 -8.84 -0.22 -28.54
CA ASP A 182 -7.82 -1.25 -28.63
C ASP A 182 -6.58 -0.93 -27.78
N SER A 183 -6.17 0.34 -27.77
CA SER A 183 -4.99 0.79 -27.00
C SER A 183 -5.24 0.75 -25.49
N ILE A 184 -6.44 1.14 -25.04
CA ILE A 184 -6.84 1.04 -23.63
C ILE A 184 -6.97 -0.42 -23.20
N ASN A 185 -7.57 -1.28 -24.02
CA ASN A 185 -7.65 -2.72 -23.72
C ASN A 185 -6.27 -3.38 -23.65
N MET A 186 -5.35 -2.99 -24.53
CA MET A 186 -3.96 -3.45 -24.47
C MET A 186 -3.28 -3.01 -23.17
N PHE A 187 -3.44 -1.74 -22.79
CA PHE A 187 -2.96 -1.21 -21.52
C PHE A 187 -3.51 -2.00 -20.32
N LEU A 188 -4.84 -2.18 -20.24
CA LEU A 188 -5.50 -2.93 -19.16
C LEU A 188 -5.01 -4.38 -19.09
N GLY A 189 -4.78 -5.01 -20.24
CA GLY A 189 -4.17 -6.34 -20.33
C GLY A 189 -2.77 -6.39 -19.72
N LEU A 190 -1.93 -5.40 -20.03
CA LEU A 190 -0.58 -5.30 -19.47
C LEU A 190 -0.59 -5.02 -17.96
N LYS A 191 -1.43 -4.09 -17.48
CA LYS A 191 -1.56 -3.78 -16.05
C LYS A 191 -2.04 -5.00 -15.26
N LYS A 192 -3.00 -5.76 -15.80
CA LYS A 192 -3.46 -7.02 -15.20
C LYS A 192 -2.35 -8.08 -15.16
N LEU A 193 -1.61 -8.25 -16.26
CA LEU A 193 -0.51 -9.20 -16.32
C LEU A 193 0.60 -8.85 -15.32
N LEU A 194 0.95 -7.56 -15.21
CA LEU A 194 1.89 -7.06 -14.23
C LEU A 194 1.43 -7.39 -12.80
N GLY A 195 0.17 -7.12 -12.46
CA GLY A 195 -0.39 -7.41 -11.13
C GLY A 195 -0.27 -8.89 -10.75
N ILE A 196 -0.59 -9.80 -11.67
CA ILE A 196 -0.49 -11.26 -11.44
C ILE A 196 0.94 -11.66 -11.09
N PHE A 197 1.93 -11.17 -11.83
CA PHE A 197 3.32 -11.53 -11.57
C PHE A 197 3.86 -10.88 -10.28
N VAL A 198 3.50 -9.62 -10.01
CA VAL A 198 3.90 -8.91 -8.78
C VAL A 198 3.37 -9.61 -7.53
N GLU A 199 2.12 -10.09 -7.55
CA GLU A 199 1.55 -10.85 -6.41
C GLU A 199 2.28 -12.18 -6.16
N GLY A 200 2.87 -12.77 -7.22
CA GLY A 200 3.59 -14.04 -7.15
C GLY A 200 5.05 -13.94 -6.68
N GLN A 201 5.64 -12.75 -6.62
CA GLN A 201 7.06 -12.58 -6.24
C GLN A 201 7.24 -12.38 -4.73
N ASP A 202 8.25 -13.03 -4.16
CA ASP A 202 8.72 -12.74 -2.81
C ASP A 202 9.69 -11.55 -2.82
N ILE A 203 9.82 -10.87 -1.68
CA ILE A 203 10.74 -9.74 -1.49
C ILE A 203 11.74 -10.13 -0.40
N ASN A 204 13.01 -10.25 -0.77
CA ASN A 204 14.07 -10.73 0.11
C ASN A 204 15.04 -9.62 0.52
N GLU A 205 15.10 -8.53 -0.26
CA GLU A 205 15.95 -7.39 0.01
C GLU A 205 15.22 -6.30 0.80
N LYS A 206 15.98 -5.29 1.22
CA LYS A 206 15.42 -4.06 1.76
C LYS A 206 14.58 -3.38 0.67
N VAL A 207 13.28 -3.23 0.94
CA VAL A 207 12.31 -2.62 0.02
C VAL A 207 12.81 -1.26 -0.51
N LYS A 208 12.85 -1.16 -1.84
CA LYS A 208 13.06 0.06 -2.63
C LYS A 208 11.99 0.10 -3.71
N PHE A 209 11.73 1.29 -4.25
CA PHE A 209 10.72 1.49 -5.29
C PHE A 209 11.38 2.07 -6.54
N SER A 210 10.88 1.65 -7.69
CA SER A 210 11.27 2.15 -9.00
C SER A 210 10.05 2.66 -9.76
N PHE A 211 10.25 3.71 -10.53
CA PHE A 211 9.26 4.28 -11.46
C PHE A 211 9.59 3.94 -12.93
N ASP A 212 10.45 2.94 -13.17
CA ASP A 212 10.97 2.59 -14.50
C ASP A 212 9.89 2.07 -15.47
N LEU A 213 8.72 1.66 -14.96
CA LEU A 213 7.57 1.27 -15.80
C LEU A 213 6.79 2.49 -16.33
N GLY A 214 7.10 3.68 -15.83
CA GLY A 214 6.51 4.93 -16.26
C GLY A 214 5.13 5.24 -15.65
N PRO A 215 4.58 6.41 -15.98
CA PRO A 215 3.43 7.00 -15.31
C PRO A 215 2.12 6.25 -15.47
N LEU A 216 1.98 5.41 -16.52
CA LEU A 216 0.78 4.61 -16.75
C LEU A 216 0.73 3.36 -15.87
N PHE A 217 1.88 2.86 -15.43
CA PHE A 217 1.97 1.62 -14.67
C PHE A 217 2.30 1.86 -13.19
N GLY A 218 2.89 3.02 -12.88
CA GLY A 218 3.17 3.46 -11.53
C GLY A 218 4.49 2.90 -10.98
N PHE A 219 4.67 3.08 -9.66
CA PHE A 219 5.79 2.51 -8.94
C PHE A 219 5.66 0.99 -8.81
N ILE A 220 6.81 0.34 -8.71
CA ILE A 220 6.95 -1.09 -8.41
C ILE A 220 8.13 -1.29 -7.45
N VAL A 221 8.13 -2.38 -6.69
CA VAL A 221 9.29 -2.76 -5.86
C VAL A 221 10.48 -3.07 -6.77
N SER A 222 11.63 -2.45 -6.51
CA SER A 222 12.82 -2.54 -7.38
C SER A 222 13.34 -3.96 -7.56
N GLU A 223 13.34 -4.78 -6.51
CA GLU A 223 13.76 -6.20 -6.58
C GLU A 223 12.89 -6.99 -7.57
N ILE A 224 11.58 -6.72 -7.59
CA ILE A 224 10.62 -7.42 -8.47
C ILE A 224 10.91 -7.11 -9.95
N LEU A 225 11.45 -5.94 -10.27
CA LEU A 225 11.85 -5.62 -11.65
C LEU A 225 12.92 -6.57 -12.17
N GLU A 226 13.77 -7.15 -11.33
CA GLU A 226 14.85 -8.02 -11.76
C GLU A 226 14.37 -9.43 -12.15
N CYS A 227 13.12 -9.79 -11.82
CA CYS A 227 12.51 -11.07 -12.16
C CYS A 227 12.31 -11.24 -13.66
N SER A 228 12.61 -12.42 -14.21
CA SER A 228 12.51 -12.70 -15.65
C SER A 228 11.11 -12.48 -16.23
N ASP A 229 10.08 -12.87 -15.49
CA ASP A 229 8.69 -12.72 -15.92
C ASP A 229 8.31 -11.23 -15.97
N ILE A 230 8.75 -10.45 -14.99
CA ILE A 230 8.52 -9.01 -14.93
C ILE A 230 9.31 -8.28 -16.03
N GLN A 231 10.54 -8.70 -16.32
CA GLN A 231 11.32 -8.16 -17.45
C GLN A 231 10.61 -8.41 -18.79
N SER A 232 9.99 -9.57 -18.98
CA SER A 232 9.17 -9.86 -20.17
C SER A 232 7.95 -8.93 -20.26
N VAL A 233 7.25 -8.68 -19.15
CA VAL A 233 6.14 -7.72 -19.11
C VAL A 233 6.64 -6.29 -19.37
N LYS A 234 7.78 -5.90 -18.79
CA LYS A 234 8.41 -4.60 -19.01
C LYS A 234 8.71 -4.37 -20.49
N GLN A 235 9.22 -5.37 -21.20
CA GLN A 235 9.47 -5.25 -22.65
C GLN A 235 8.18 -4.97 -23.43
N GLN A 236 7.06 -5.58 -23.04
CA GLN A 236 5.75 -5.33 -23.65
C GLN A 236 5.23 -3.92 -23.30
N ILE A 237 5.46 -3.47 -22.06
CA ILE A 237 5.17 -2.10 -21.63
C ILE A 237 5.99 -1.09 -22.44
N ASP A 238 7.31 -1.29 -22.55
CA ASP A 238 8.20 -0.42 -23.32
C ASP A 238 7.76 -0.36 -24.80
N HIS A 239 7.36 -1.51 -25.38
CA HIS A 239 6.82 -1.55 -26.74
C HIS A 239 5.50 -0.77 -26.86
N PHE A 240 4.59 -0.93 -25.91
CA PHE A 240 3.33 -0.18 -25.87
C PHE A 240 3.56 1.34 -25.74
N LEU A 241 4.42 1.77 -24.82
CA LEU A 241 4.78 3.18 -24.64
C LEU A 241 5.43 3.77 -25.91
N ASN A 242 6.30 2.99 -26.56
CA ASN A 242 6.88 3.39 -27.84
C ASN A 242 5.82 3.50 -28.94
N LYS A 243 4.81 2.61 -28.99
CA LYS A 243 3.68 2.75 -29.92
C LYS A 243 2.95 4.07 -29.69
N LEU A 244 2.63 4.42 -28.43
CA LEU A 244 1.96 5.68 -28.10
C LEU A 244 2.78 6.91 -28.52
N ASN A 245 4.10 6.86 -28.41
CA ASN A 245 4.95 7.98 -28.85
C ASN A 245 5.03 8.13 -30.38
N ASN A 246 4.53 7.18 -31.16
CA ASN A 246 4.59 7.17 -32.63
C ASN A 246 3.23 7.32 -33.32
N ILE A 247 2.12 7.43 -32.56
CA ILE A 247 0.80 7.74 -33.11
C ILE A 247 0.57 9.26 -33.07
N ASP A 248 -0.62 9.70 -33.53
CA ASP A 248 -1.04 11.09 -33.41
C ASP A 248 -0.92 11.59 -31.97
N ALA A 249 -0.42 12.81 -31.79
CA ALA A 249 -0.07 13.34 -30.47
C ALA A 249 -1.32 13.56 -29.58
N GLN A 250 -2.45 13.92 -30.19
CA GLN A 250 -3.73 14.07 -29.49
C GLN A 250 -4.26 12.71 -29.03
N LEU A 251 -4.26 11.72 -29.93
CA LEU A 251 -4.66 10.34 -29.59
C LEU A 251 -3.76 9.75 -28.50
N SER A 252 -2.44 10.00 -28.56
CA SER A 252 -1.47 9.59 -27.53
C SER A 252 -1.78 10.22 -26.18
N LEU A 253 -2.09 11.53 -26.14
CA LEU A 253 -2.50 12.21 -24.91
C LEU A 253 -3.72 11.53 -24.29
N GLU A 254 -4.77 11.32 -25.09
CA GLU A 254 -6.03 10.75 -24.60
C GLU A 254 -5.84 9.33 -24.06
N VAL A 255 -5.10 8.48 -24.78
CA VAL A 255 -4.76 7.12 -24.32
C VAL A 255 -3.93 7.17 -23.03
N LYS A 256 -2.97 8.09 -22.91
CA LYS A 256 -2.14 8.21 -21.69
C LYS A 256 -2.97 8.68 -20.50
N VAL A 257 -3.85 9.67 -20.68
CA VAL A 257 -4.71 10.18 -19.60
C VAL A 257 -5.71 9.10 -19.15
N LEU A 258 -6.42 8.46 -20.08
CA LEU A 258 -7.35 7.38 -19.75
C LEU A 258 -6.63 6.17 -19.15
N GLY A 259 -5.48 5.78 -19.69
CA GLY A 259 -4.66 4.70 -19.15
C GLY A 259 -4.23 4.96 -17.71
N MET A 260 -3.75 6.17 -17.41
CA MET A 260 -3.45 6.57 -16.04
C MET A 260 -4.70 6.54 -15.16
N LEU A 261 -5.83 7.07 -15.63
CA LEU A 261 -7.09 7.07 -14.90
C LEU A 261 -7.54 5.65 -14.52
N HIS A 262 -7.48 4.73 -15.47
CA HIS A 262 -7.76 3.31 -15.26
C HIS A 262 -6.75 2.65 -14.31
N SER A 263 -5.45 2.98 -14.41
CA SER A 263 -4.44 2.51 -13.45
C SER A 263 -4.81 2.90 -12.02
N ILE A 264 -5.12 4.18 -11.81
CA ILE A 264 -5.43 4.70 -10.48
C ILE A 264 -6.72 4.09 -9.93
N ASN A 265 -7.70 3.82 -10.78
CA ASN A 265 -8.90 3.10 -10.36
C ASN A 265 -8.58 1.67 -9.89
N ILE A 266 -7.71 0.95 -10.61
CA ILE A 266 -7.24 -0.38 -10.18
C ILE A 266 -6.48 -0.28 -8.85
N ASP A 267 -5.59 0.70 -8.70
CA ASP A 267 -4.77 0.88 -7.50
C ASP A 267 -5.66 1.23 -6.27
N LEU A 268 -6.72 2.02 -6.44
CA LEU A 268 -7.71 2.29 -5.38
C LEU A 268 -8.52 1.04 -4.98
N VAL A 269 -8.96 0.25 -5.95
CA VAL A 269 -9.65 -1.02 -5.69
C VAL A 269 -8.74 -1.98 -4.91
N ASN A 270 -7.47 -2.06 -5.29
CA ASN A 270 -6.46 -2.84 -4.56
C ASN A 270 -6.30 -2.33 -3.12
N LEU A 271 -6.18 -1.02 -2.93
CA LEU A 271 -6.05 -0.40 -1.60
C LEU A 271 -7.26 -0.70 -0.70
N ILE A 272 -8.48 -0.65 -1.25
CA ILE A 272 -9.71 -1.05 -0.54
C ILE A 272 -9.64 -2.52 -0.12
N ALA A 273 -9.35 -3.41 -1.07
CA ALA A 273 -9.29 -4.85 -0.81
C ALA A 273 -8.21 -5.19 0.23
N GLN A 274 -7.06 -4.53 0.18
CA GLN A 274 -5.97 -4.68 1.14
C GLN A 274 -6.37 -4.16 2.53
N ALA A 275 -7.02 -3.00 2.62
CA ALA A 275 -7.51 -2.46 3.88
C ALA A 275 -8.55 -3.37 4.56
N GLU A 276 -9.49 -3.93 3.79
CA GLU A 276 -10.47 -4.90 4.31
C GLU A 276 -9.79 -6.20 4.80
N LYS A 277 -8.89 -6.78 3.99
CA LYS A 277 -8.11 -7.96 4.39
C LYS A 277 -7.30 -7.72 5.66
N SER A 278 -6.75 -6.52 5.83
CA SER A 278 -5.99 -6.13 7.02
C SER A 278 -6.87 -6.07 8.28
N LYS A 279 -8.14 -5.66 8.14
CA LYS A 279 -9.09 -5.60 9.25
C LYS A 279 -9.49 -6.99 9.75
N GLU A 280 -9.61 -7.98 8.87
CA GLU A 280 -9.89 -9.37 9.28
C GLU A 280 -8.80 -9.95 10.20
N PHE A 281 -7.59 -9.40 10.16
CA PHE A 281 -6.48 -9.85 10.99
C PHE A 281 -6.40 -9.14 12.36
N ILE A 282 -6.85 -7.89 12.45
CA ILE A 282 -6.78 -7.09 13.70
C ILE A 282 -8.09 -7.14 14.51
N GLY A 283 -9.23 -7.37 13.86
CA GLY A 283 -10.55 -7.44 14.49
C GLY A 283 -10.83 -8.75 15.20
#